data_AF-A0A382KUT0-F1
#
_entry.id   AF-A0A382KUT0-F1
#
_cell.length_a   1.000
_cell.length_b   1.000
_cell.length_c   1.000
_cell.angle_alpha   90.00
_cell.angle_beta   90.00
_cell.angle_gamma   90.00
#
_symmetry.space_group_name_H-M   'P 1'
#
loop_
_entity.id
_entity.type
_entity.pdbx_description
1 polymer ?
#
loop_
_entity_poly.entity_id
_entity_poly.type
_entity_poly.pdbx_seq_one_letter_code
_entity_poly.pdbx_strand_id
1 'polypeptide(L)' 'MKNATFARYHKKAVVIISISEYWSEALVRYVHPEAKQPKGAFKISLNLLKEF' A
#
# COMPACT_ATOMS: atom_id res chain seq x y z
N MET A 1 -2.25 -16.46 12.00
CA MET A 1 -2.85 -15.41 11.13
C MET A 1 -1.81 -14.34 10.91
N LYS A 2 -1.32 -14.13 9.68
CA LYS A 2 -0.45 -12.98 9.40
C LYS A 2 -1.34 -11.74 9.38
N ASN A 3 -1.19 -10.87 10.37
CA ASN A 3 -1.93 -9.61 10.43
C ASN A 3 -1.62 -8.80 9.16
N ALA A 4 -2.60 -8.65 8.28
CA ALA A 4 -2.47 -7.77 7.13
C ALA A 4 -2.53 -6.32 7.64
N THR A 5 -1.46 -5.56 7.45
CA THR A 5 -1.42 -4.15 7.82
C THR A 5 -2.12 -3.33 6.74
N PHE A 6 -3.16 -2.58 7.11
CA PHE A 6 -3.90 -1.72 6.21
C PHE A 6 -3.46 -0.27 6.36
N ALA A 7 -3.47 0.46 5.26
CA ALA A 7 -3.17 1.88 5.24
C ALA A 7 -3.96 2.58 4.13
N ARG A 8 -3.80 3.90 4.01
CA ARG A 8 -4.46 4.70 2.99
C ARG A 8 -3.46 5.32 2.02
N TYR A 9 -3.74 5.16 0.73
CA TYR A 9 -2.99 5.78 -0.37
C TYR A 9 -4.00 6.38 -1.36
N HIS A 10 -3.84 7.67 -1.73
CA HIS A 10 -4.78 8.41 -2.59
C HIS A 10 -6.28 8.27 -2.19
N LYS A 11 -6.57 8.38 -0.89
CA LYS A 11 -7.93 8.22 -0.32
C LYS A 11 -8.55 6.83 -0.49
N LYS A 12 -7.77 5.82 -0.86
CA LYS A 12 -8.21 4.43 -1.01
C LYS A 12 -7.44 3.52 -0.03
N ALA A 13 -8.08 2.44 0.39
CA ALA A 13 -7.46 1.45 1.27
C ALA A 13 -6.47 0.60 0.48
N VAL A 14 -5.28 0.42 1.05
CA VAL A 14 -4.22 -0.47 0.55
C VAL A 14 -3.79 -1.43 1.65
N VAL A 15 -3.38 -2.63 1.25
CA VAL A 15 -2.68 -3.61 2.10
C VAL A 15 -1.18 -3.41 1.91
N ILE A 16 -0.45 -3.30 3.01
CA ILE A 16 1.01 -3.32 3.02
C ILE A 16 1.47 -4.77 2.95
N ILE A 17 2.24 -5.09 1.92
CA ILE A 17 2.80 -6.44 1.68
C ILE A 17 4.20 -6.52 2.29
N SER A 18 5.01 -5.48 2.07
CA SER A 18 6.34 -5.35 2.68
C SER A 18 6.74 -3.89 2.79
N ILE A 19 7.64 -3.60 3.73
CA ILE A 19 8.26 -2.30 3.93
C ILE A 19 9.77 -2.47 3.75
N SER A 20 10.38 -1.53 3.06
CA SER A 20 11.82 -1.42 2.93
C SER A 20 12.27 -0.07 3.49
N GLU A 21 12.75 -0.08 4.72
CA GLU A 21 13.23 1.13 5.42
C GLU A 21 14.44 1.76 4.71
N TYR A 22 15.36 0.93 4.19
CA TYR A 22 16.54 1.39 3.45
C TYR A 22 16.18 2.28 2.25
N TRP A 23 15.10 1.95 1.55
CA TRP A 23 14.61 2.70 0.39
C TRP A 23 13.50 3.69 0.75
N SER A 24 13.01 3.67 2.00
CA SER A 24 11.81 4.39 2.42
C SER A 24 10.59 4.11 1.53
N GLU A 25 10.40 2.85 1.15
CA GLU A 25 9.33 2.37 0.26
C GLU A 25 8.49 1.28 0.92
N ALA A 26 7.23 1.16 0.48
CA ALA A 26 6.36 0.03 0.75
C ALA A 26 5.85 -0.59 -0.55
N LEU A 27 5.83 -1.92 -0.58
CA LEU A 27 5.06 -2.67 -1.57
C LEU A 27 3.64 -2.81 -1.07
N VAL A 28 2.69 -2.25 -1.81
CA VAL A 28 1.28 -2.21 -1.41
C VAL A 28 0.37 -2.74 -2.50
N ARG A 29 -0.87 -3.07 -2.16
CA ARG A 29 -1.92 -3.43 -3.12
C ARG A 29 -3.24 -2.79 -2.71
N TYR A 30 -3.99 -2.24 -3.65
CA TYR A 30 -5.34 -1.75 -3.39
C TYR A 30 -6.26 -2.88 -2.92
N VAL A 31 -7.04 -2.63 -1.87
CA VAL A 31 -8.05 -3.59 -1.37
C VAL A 31 -9.16 -3.78 -2.41
N HIS A 32 -9.59 -2.68 -3.03
CA HIS A 32 -10.59 -2.65 -4.10
C HIS A 32 -10.06 -1.81 -5.28
N PRO A 33 -9.30 -2.41 -6.21
CA PRO A 33 -8.75 -1.70 -7.34
C PRO A 33 -9.84 -1.25 -8.33
N GLU A 34 -9.82 0.02 -8.71
CA GLU A 34 -10.66 0.58 -9.78
C GLU A 34 -10.00 0.40 -11.16
N ALA A 35 -10.74 0.65 -12.26
CA ALA A 35 -10.25 0.42 -13.64
C ALA A 35 -8.93 1.13 -13.99
N LYS A 36 -8.62 2.27 -13.34
CA LYS A 36 -7.40 3.06 -13.57
C LYS A 36 -6.26 2.74 -12.59
N GLN A 37 -6.46 1.80 -11.66
CA GLN A 37 -5.47 1.46 -10.64
C GLN A 37 -4.68 0.21 -11.03
N PRO A 38 -3.44 0.04 -10.54
CA PRO A 38 -2.67 -1.18 -10.73
C PRO A 38 -3.45 -2.39 -10.22
N LYS A 39 -3.59 -3.43 -11.04
CA LYS A 39 -4.31 -4.68 -10.70
C LYS A 39 -3.53 -5.62 -9.77
N GLY A 40 -2.48 -5.13 -9.11
CA GLY A 40 -1.56 -5.94 -8.33
C GLY A 40 -0.79 -5.14 -7.29
N ALA A 41 0.33 -5.70 -6.85
CA ALA A 41 1.23 -5.02 -5.94
C ALA A 41 2.04 -3.95 -6.69
N PHE A 42 2.23 -2.79 -6.06
CA PHE A 42 3.03 -1.70 -6.59
C PHE A 42 3.77 -0.99 -5.45
N LYS A 43 4.88 -0.34 -5.79
CA LYS A 43 5.70 0.37 -4.80
C LYS A 43 5.22 1.80 -4.63
N ILE A 44 5.25 2.28 -3.40
CA ILE A 44 5.04 3.68 -3.05
C ILE A 44 6.05 4.11 -1.99
N SER A 45 6.39 5.40 -1.97
CA SER A 45 7.19 5.97 -0.89
C SER A 45 6.39 5.96 0.42
N LEU A 46 7.06 5.68 1.55
CA LEU A 46 6.43 5.58 2.86
C LEU A 46 5.73 6.87 3.30
N ASN A 47 6.26 8.03 2.90
CA ASN A 47 5.64 9.34 3.18
C ASN A 47 4.26 9.54 2.52
N LEU A 48 3.89 8.71 1.52
CA LEU A 48 2.59 8.75 0.86
C LEU A 48 1.56 7.84 1.55
N LEU A 49 2.00 6.94 2.44
CA LEU A 49 1.10 6.15 3.27
C LEU A 49 0.56 7.02 4.40
N LYS A 50 -0.76 7.00 4.57
CA LYS A 50 -1.42 7.57 5.74
C LYS A 50 -2.04 6.46 6.56
N GLU A 51 -1.87 6.55 7.87
CA GLU A 51 -2.64 5.75 8.82
C GLU A 51 -4.12 6.15 8.76
N PHE A 52 -4.99 5.27 9.25
CA PHE A 52 -6.43 5.50 9.28
C PHE A 52 -6.82 6.54 10.32
#